data_AF-A0A2N1PHS3-F1
#
_entry.id   AF-A0A2N1PHS3-F1
#
_cell.length_a   1.000
_cell.length_b   1.000
_cell.length_c   1.000
_cell.angle_alpha   90.00
_cell.angle_beta   90.00
_cell.angle_gamma   90.00
#
_symmetry.space_group_name_H-M   'P 1'
#
loop_
_entity.id
_entity.type
_entity.pdbx_description
1 polymer ?
#
loop_
_entity_poly.entity_id
_entity_poly.type
_entity_poly.pdbx_seq_one_letter_code
_entity_poly.pdbx_strand_id
1 'polypeptide(L)' 'MITITLKDGSIKTYEPGITVLEVANDISPGLAKNTMAGELNGEVVDVRQPINEDATLNLLKF' A
#
# COMPACT_ATOMS: atom_id res chain seq x y z
N MET A 1 4.59 -13.46 5.59
CA MET A 1 3.49 -13.07 4.69
C MET A 1 2.44 -12.29 5.47
N ILE A 2 2.14 -11.08 4.99
CA ILE A 2 1.06 -10.21 5.46
C ILE A 2 0.02 -10.04 4.36
N THR A 3 -1.22 -9.78 4.75
CA THR A 3 -2.35 -9.56 3.86
C THR A 3 -2.67 -8.09 3.77
N ILE A 4 -2.56 -7.53 2.56
CA ILE A 4 -2.96 -6.15 2.25
C ILE A 4 -4.29 -6.19 1.51
N THR A 5 -5.31 -5.59 2.13
CA THR A 5 -6.62 -5.39 1.51
C THR A 5 -6.68 -3.99 0.91
N LEU A 6 -6.81 -3.89 -0.41
CA LEU A 6 -6.97 -2.64 -1.11
C LEU A 6 -8.43 -2.15 -0.99
N LYS A 7 -8.63 -0.83 -1.10
CA LYS A 7 -9.95 -0.20 -0.98
C LYS A 7 -10.97 -0.64 -2.04
N ASP A 8 -10.51 -1.20 -3.15
CA ASP A 8 -11.35 -1.80 -4.19
C ASP A 8 -11.85 -3.21 -3.84
N GLY A 9 -11.43 -3.75 -2.69
CA GLY A 9 -11.73 -5.11 -2.23
C GLY A 9 -10.71 -6.15 -2.69
N SER A 10 -9.70 -5.77 -3.49
CA SER A 10 -8.64 -6.68 -3.90
C SER A 10 -7.76 -7.05 -2.71
N ILE A 11 -7.44 -8.34 -2.58
CA ILE A 11 -6.58 -8.85 -1.52
C ILE A 11 -5.27 -9.31 -2.15
N LYS A 12 -4.15 -8.83 -1.61
CA LYS A 12 -2.81 -9.23 -2.02
C LYS A 12 -1.96 -9.62 -0.82
N THR A 13 -1.02 -10.54 -1.02
CA THR A 13 -0.15 -11.05 0.03
C THR A 13 1.29 -10.66 -0.27
N TYR A 14 1.99 -10.14 0.73
CA TYR A 14 3.36 -9.64 0.59
C TYR A 14 4.24 -10.10 1.76
N GLU A 15 5.56 -9.90 1.66
CA GLU A 15 6.45 -10.10 2.79
C GLU A 15 6.36 -8.93 3.79
N PRO A 16 6.49 -9.20 5.10
CA PRO A 16 6.55 -8.15 6.11
C PRO A 16 7.70 -7.18 5.82
N GLY A 17 7.45 -5.90 6.05
CA GLY A 17 8.39 -4.81 5.76
C GLY A 17 8.22 -4.18 4.38
N ILE A 18 7.29 -4.69 3.55
CA ILE A 18 6.96 -4.05 2.27
C ILE A 18 6.44 -2.62 2.50
N THR A 19 6.85 -1.69 1.65
CA THR A 19 6.40 -0.31 1.72
C THR A 19 5.15 -0.06 0.89
N VAL A 20 4.41 0.99 1.23
CA VAL A 20 3.26 1.47 0.43
C VAL A 20 3.64 1.69 -1.04
N LEU A 21 4.83 2.25 -1.29
CA LEU A 21 5.33 2.49 -2.64
C LEU A 21 5.58 1.19 -3.42
N GLU A 22 6.14 0.18 -2.76
CA GLU A 22 6.36 -1.14 -3.36
C GLU A 22 5.03 -1.82 -3.71
N VAL A 23 4.03 -1.73 -2.82
CA VAL A 23 2.67 -2.22 -3.11
C VAL A 23 2.08 -1.48 -4.32
N ALA A 24 2.21 -0.15 -4.38
CA ALA A 24 1.74 0.64 -5.52
C ALA A 24 2.46 0.24 -6.83
N ASN A 25 3.75 -0.07 -6.76
CA ASN A 25 4.57 -0.45 -7.91
C ASN A 25 4.23 -1.84 -8.44
N ASP A 26 3.93 -2.79 -7.54
CA ASP A 26 3.42 -4.12 -7.87
C ASP A 26 2.06 -4.06 -8.58
N ILE A 27 1.21 -3.09 -8.24
CA ILE A 27 -0.06 -2.87 -8.95
C ILE A 27 0.21 -2.29 -10.35
N SER A 28 0.95 -1.19 -10.44
CA SER A 28 1.51 -0.71 -11.71
C SER A 28 2.55 0.39 -11.50
N PRO A 29 3.52 0.53 -12.43
CA PRO A 29 4.50 1.62 -12.37
C PRO A 29 3.85 3.01 -12.42
N GLY A 30 2.75 3.14 -13.19
CA GLY A 30 1.99 4.38 -13.30
C GLY A 30 1.27 4.76 -11.99
N LEU A 31 0.80 3.78 -11.23
CA LEU A 31 0.18 4.02 -9.93
C LEU A 31 1.24 4.45 -8.90
N ALA A 32 2.37 3.76 -8.82
CA ALA A 32 3.48 4.17 -7.96
C ALA A 32 3.94 5.60 -8.24
N LYS A 33 4.07 5.96 -9.51
CA LYS A 33 4.49 7.30 -9.93
C LYS A 33 3.53 8.41 -9.47
N ASN A 34 2.23 8.13 -9.41
CA ASN A 34 1.21 9.10 -9.00
C ASN A 34 0.86 9.02 -7.51
N THR A 35 1.35 8.02 -6.78
CA THR A 35 1.06 7.84 -5.35
C THR A 35 1.88 8.85 -4.54
N MET A 36 1.20 9.66 -3.73
CA MET A 36 1.80 10.66 -2.86
C MET A 36 1.82 10.24 -1.38
N ALA A 37 0.84 9.43 -0.97
CA ALA A 37 0.75 8.91 0.39
C ALA A 37 -0.01 7.58 0.41
N GLY A 38 0.17 6.81 1.48
CA GLY A 38 -0.71 5.70 1.81
C GLY A 38 -1.70 6.11 2.88
N GLU A 39 -2.82 5.43 2.94
CA GLU A 39 -3.70 5.40 4.12
C GLU A 39 -3.78 3.94 4.57
N LEU A 40 -3.16 3.66 5.71
CA LEU A 40 -3.11 2.34 6.34
C LEU A 40 -4.12 2.32 7.50
N ASN A 41 -5.12 1.44 7.43
CA ASN A 41 -6.14 1.30 8.47
C ASN A 41 -6.82 2.63 8.86
N GLY A 42 -6.98 3.54 7.90
CA GLY A 42 -7.56 4.87 8.09
C GLY A 42 -6.58 5.96 8.55
N GLU A 43 -5.29 5.64 8.72
CA GLU A 43 -4.25 6.62 9.06
C GLU A 43 -3.37 6.94 7.86
N VAL A 44 -3.16 8.23 7.59
CA VAL A 44 -2.31 8.68 6.48
C VAL A 44 -0.84 8.51 6.84
N VAL A 45 -0.10 7.81 5.98
CA VAL A 45 1.31 7.46 6.16
C VAL A 45 2.14 7.83 4.93
N ASP A 46 3.46 7.95 5.13
CA ASP A 46 4.42 8.14 4.04
C ASP A 46 4.46 6.91 3.12
N VAL A 47 4.75 7.12 1.83
CA VAL A 47 4.86 6.02 0.85
C VAL A 47 6.00 5.04 1.16
N ARG A 48 6.98 5.44 1.97
CA ARG A 48 8.10 4.60 2.43
C ARG A 48 7.82 3.91 3.75
N GLN A 49 6.63 4.09 4.33
CA GLN A 49 6.26 3.42 5.57
C GLN A 49 6.26 1.90 5.37
N PRO A 50 7.04 1.14 6.15
CA PRO A 50 7.03 -0.32 6.09
C PRO A 50 5.76 -0.88 6.75
N ILE A 51 5.16 -1.87 6.12
CA ILE A 51 3.96 -2.57 6.59
C ILE A 51 4.40 -3.93 7.09
N ASN A 52 4.22 -4.18 8.39
CA ASN A 52 4.69 -5.42 9.04
C ASN A 52 3.55 -6.35 9.48
N GLU A 53 2.31 -5.88 9.38
CA GLU A 53 1.11 -6.59 9.82
C GLU A 53 0.02 -6.47 8.75
N ASP A 54 -1.01 -7.30 8.87
CA ASP A 54 -2.17 -7.26 7.98
C ASP A 54 -2.85 -5.88 8.07
N ALA A 55 -3.14 -5.29 6.91
CA ALA A 55 -3.65 -3.94 6.85
C ALA A 55 -4.58 -3.70 5.66
N THR A 56 -5.47 -2.72 5.84
CA THR A 56 -6.19 -2.11 4.73
C THR A 56 -5.36 -0.95 4.18
N LEU A 57 -5.13 -0.95 2.87
CA LEU A 57 -4.33 0.08 2.20
C LEU A 57 -5.18 0.83 1.17
N ASN A 58 -5.17 2.15 1.28
CA ASN A 58 -5.70 3.05 0.29
C ASN A 58 -4.57 3.93 -0.25
N LEU A 59 -4.38 3.92 -1.57
CA LEU A 59 -3.32 4.68 -2.23
C LEU A 59 -3.83 6.08 -2.56
N LEU A 60 -3.26 7.08 -1.90
CA LEU A 60 -3.60 8.48 -2.11
C LEU A 60 -2.71 9.02 -3.24
N LYS A 61 -3.36 9.44 -4.31
CA LYS A 61 -2.74 9.94 -5.54
C LYS A 61 -3.33 11.29 -5.91
N PHE A 62 -2.57 12.06 -6.69
CA PHE A 62 -3.05 13.32 -7.27
C PHE A 62 -4.02 13.08 -8.42
#